data_AF-A0A1X0QML6-F1
#
_entry.id   AF-A0A1X0QML6-F1
#
_cell.length_a   1.000
_cell.length_b   1.000
_cell.length_c   1.000
_cell.angle_alpha   90.00
_cell.angle_beta   90.00
_cell.angle_gamma   90.00
#
_symmetry.space_group_name_H-M   'P 1'
#
loop_
_entity.id
_entity.type
_entity.pdbx_description
1 polymer ?
#
loop_
_entity_poly.entity_id
_entity_poly.type
_entity_poly.pdbx_seq_one_letter_code
_entity_poly.pdbx_strand_id
1 'polypeptide(L)'
;MEDVLTHVDDPNIVRETMTSRQTYLSVKRPEKIPSVKLCNNYSDFTRETFIYRMLESPQARGIVAKVAKDLNINYCTATEEVAYKKFEENNGPKCSFTTEHNEYIKEQLDNDPQLYSDDIINSLTKRFEVFTISKSQLNNHLRNIMLITVKKPMFEPEIRNPVGNLQTRFEWFMEWKDSDLDFIFIDEAGFHINMRNN
;
A
#
# COMPACT_ATOMS: atom_id res chain seq x y z
N MET A 1 1.46 28.64 -29.03
CA MET A 1 2.86 28.52 -29.49
C MET A 1 3.40 27.28 -28.79
N GLU A 2 3.06 26.11 -29.33
CA GLU A 2 3.00 24.84 -28.61
C GLU A 2 4.11 23.84 -29.02
N ASP A 3 5.12 24.28 -29.77
CA ASP A 3 6.01 23.36 -30.52
C ASP A 3 7.51 23.44 -30.19
N VAL A 4 7.92 23.72 -28.94
CA VAL A 4 9.37 23.86 -28.63
C VAL A 4 9.92 22.86 -27.59
N LEU A 5 9.09 21.98 -27.00
CA LEU A 5 9.55 21.15 -25.85
C LEU A 5 9.37 19.64 -25.99
N THR A 6 9.08 19.11 -27.18
CA THR A 6 8.74 17.67 -27.34
C THR A 6 9.88 16.76 -27.82
N HIS A 7 11.08 17.26 -28.14
CA HIS A 7 12.20 16.36 -28.49
C HIS A 7 13.52 16.78 -27.85
N VAL A 8 13.80 16.21 -26.68
CA VAL A 8 15.17 16.07 -26.17
C VAL A 8 15.45 14.58 -26.10
N ASP A 9 16.03 14.04 -27.18
CA ASP A 9 16.54 12.67 -27.28
C ASP A 9 18.04 12.67 -26.91
N ASP A 10 18.35 13.00 -25.65
CA ASP A 10 19.72 12.84 -25.13
C ASP A 10 19.85 11.45 -24.47
N PRO A 11 20.76 10.56 -24.95
CA PRO A 11 20.98 9.24 -24.37
C PRO A 11 21.51 9.28 -22.91
N ASN A 12 21.96 10.43 -22.41
CA ASN A 12 22.38 10.61 -21.01
C ASN A 12 21.27 11.08 -20.08
N ILE A 13 20.11 11.51 -20.60
CA ILE A 13 18.94 11.82 -19.77
C ILE A 13 18.19 10.51 -19.51
N VAL A 14 18.53 9.88 -18.38
CA VAL A 14 17.74 8.77 -17.84
C VAL A 14 16.39 9.34 -17.40
N ARG A 15 15.39 9.27 -18.29
CA ARG A 15 13.99 9.40 -17.87
C ARG A 15 13.70 8.20 -16.99
N GLU A 16 13.57 8.40 -15.68
CA GLU A 16 13.10 7.37 -14.77
C GLU A 16 11.65 7.02 -15.14
N THR A 17 11.49 6.08 -16.06
CA THR A 17 10.19 5.54 -16.43
C THR A 17 9.61 4.88 -15.19
N MET A 18 8.35 5.21 -14.88
CA MET A 18 7.60 4.58 -13.79
C MET A 18 7.84 3.07 -13.80
N THR A 19 8.46 2.57 -12.74
CA THR A 19 8.78 1.15 -12.56
C THR A 19 7.56 0.31 -12.94
N SER A 20 7.72 -0.58 -13.92
CA SER A 20 6.62 -1.43 -14.37
C SER A 20 6.01 -2.20 -13.19
N ARG A 21 4.70 -2.44 -13.23
CA ARG A 21 3.98 -3.20 -12.19
C ARG A 21 4.64 -4.54 -11.89
N GLN A 22 5.16 -5.24 -12.92
CA GLN A 22 5.92 -6.48 -12.77
C GLN A 22 7.18 -6.29 -11.91
N THR A 23 7.94 -5.22 -12.14
CA THR A 23 9.19 -4.93 -11.43
C THR A 23 8.93 -4.54 -9.97
N TYR A 24 7.84 -3.83 -9.68
CA TYR A 24 7.43 -3.54 -8.31
C TYR A 24 7.03 -4.83 -7.55
N LEU A 25 6.27 -5.72 -8.20
CA LEU A 25 5.85 -6.98 -7.62
C LEU A 25 7.01 -7.95 -7.36
N SER A 26 8.06 -7.93 -8.20
CA SER A 26 9.24 -8.79 -8.01
C SER A 26 10.16 -8.32 -6.88
N VAL A 27 10.17 -7.03 -6.55
CA VAL A 27 11.01 -6.44 -5.48
C VAL A 27 10.27 -6.33 -4.14
N LYS A 28 8.94 -6.47 -4.14
CA LYS A 28 8.12 -6.38 -2.93
C LYS A 28 8.49 -7.49 -1.94
N ARG A 29 8.99 -7.14 -0.75
CA ARG A 29 9.14 -8.08 0.38
C ARG A 29 7.78 -8.72 0.68
N PRO A 30 7.72 -10.02 1.02
CA PRO A 30 6.48 -10.63 1.48
C PRO A 30 5.97 -9.84 2.69
N GLU A 31 4.76 -9.32 2.59
CA GLU A 31 4.11 -8.63 3.69
C GLU A 31 4.02 -9.63 4.86
N LYS A 32 4.47 -9.21 6.05
CA LYS A 32 4.23 -10.00 7.26
C LYS A 32 2.73 -10.14 7.38
N ILE A 33 2.24 -11.37 7.17
CA ILE A 33 0.89 -11.77 7.48
C ILE A 33 0.64 -11.27 8.91
N PRO A 34 -0.37 -10.40 9.15
CA PRO A 34 -0.71 -10.05 10.51
C PRO A 34 -0.91 -11.37 11.25
N SER A 35 -0.25 -11.56 12.39
CA SER A 35 -0.47 -12.75 13.20
C SER A 35 -1.89 -12.67 13.73
N VAL A 36 -2.86 -13.00 12.88
CA VAL A 36 -4.19 -13.41 13.30
C VAL A 36 -3.87 -14.50 14.30
N LYS A 37 -4.21 -14.28 15.57
CA LYS A 37 -4.27 -15.37 16.53
C LYS A 37 -5.21 -16.36 15.90
N LEU A 38 -4.64 -17.37 15.24
CA LEU A 38 -5.35 -18.43 14.56
C LEU A 38 -5.87 -19.35 15.66
N CYS A 39 -6.76 -18.82 16.48
CA CYS A 39 -7.50 -19.63 17.41
C CYS A 39 -8.44 -20.44 16.53
N ASN A 40 -8.17 -21.75 16.45
CA ASN A 40 -9.09 -22.79 15.99
C ASN A 40 -9.01 -23.26 14.52
N ASN A 41 -7.88 -23.12 13.83
CA ASN A 41 -7.68 -23.89 12.59
C ASN A 41 -7.11 -25.27 12.92
N TYR A 42 -7.98 -26.26 13.06
CA TYR A 42 -7.61 -27.67 13.12
C TYR A 42 -7.87 -28.31 11.77
N SER A 43 -6.91 -29.11 11.28
CA SER A 43 -7.13 -29.96 10.12
C SER A 43 -8.25 -30.96 10.40
N ASP A 44 -9.02 -31.34 9.39
CA ASP A 44 -10.06 -32.38 9.50
C ASP A 44 -9.47 -33.67 10.09
N PHE A 45 -8.23 -34.01 9.71
CA PHE A 45 -7.49 -35.14 10.28
C PHE A 45 -7.29 -35.02 11.80
N THR A 46 -6.96 -33.81 12.30
CA THR A 46 -6.78 -33.54 13.73
C THR A 46 -8.10 -33.64 14.49
N ARG A 47 -9.21 -33.23 13.86
CA ARG A 47 -10.57 -33.35 14.41
C ARG A 47 -11.04 -34.81 14.47
N GLU A 48 -10.86 -35.56 13.39
CA GLU A 48 -11.19 -36.98 13.33
C GLU A 48 -10.40 -37.79 14.35
N THR A 49 -9.08 -37.56 14.42
CA THR A 49 -8.20 -38.22 15.41
C THR A 49 -8.64 -37.91 16.85
N PHE A 50 -9.09 -36.69 17.12
CA PHE A 50 -9.65 -36.32 18.43
C PHE A 50 -10.93 -37.11 18.73
N ILE A 51 -11.86 -37.21 17.76
CA ILE A 51 -13.11 -37.96 17.91
C ILE A 51 -12.85 -39.44 18.15
N TYR A 52 -11.96 -40.08 17.37
CA TYR A 52 -11.62 -41.50 17.54
C TYR A 52 -11.06 -41.80 18.93
N ARG A 53 -10.14 -40.97 19.43
CA ARG A 53 -9.56 -41.13 20.78
C ARG A 53 -10.58 -40.96 21.91
N MET A 54 -11.57 -40.10 21.69
CA MET A 54 -12.67 -39.87 22.65
C MET A 54 -13.63 -41.06 22.68
N LEU A 55 -13.89 -41.70 21.54
CA LEU A 55 -14.72 -42.91 21.45
C LEU A 55 -14.03 -44.15 22.03
N GLU A 56 -12.71 -44.25 21.90
CA GLU A 56 -11.92 -45.39 22.41
C GLU A 56 -11.79 -45.40 23.95
N SER A 57 -11.94 -44.23 24.61
CA SER A 57 -11.79 -44.10 26.06
C SER A 57 -12.83 -43.18 26.73
N PRO A 58 -14.11 -43.58 26.83
CA PRO A 58 -15.19 -42.69 27.26
C PRO A 58 -15.28 -42.41 28.77
N GLN A 59 -14.56 -43.14 29.63
CA GLN A 59 -14.91 -43.26 31.05
C GLN A 59 -13.98 -42.56 32.06
N ALA A 60 -12.79 -42.08 31.66
CA ALA A 60 -11.90 -41.43 32.63
C ALA A 60 -12.08 -39.90 32.66
N ARG A 61 -12.25 -39.37 33.87
CA ARG A 61 -12.30 -37.91 34.10
C ARG A 61 -11.01 -37.27 33.61
N GLY A 62 -11.12 -36.23 32.78
CA GLY A 62 -9.97 -35.46 32.29
C GLY A 62 -9.34 -35.95 30.97
N ILE A 63 -9.89 -36.98 30.32
CA ILE A 63 -9.42 -37.46 29.01
C ILE A 63 -9.46 -36.35 27.96
N VAL A 64 -10.53 -35.54 27.94
CA VAL A 64 -10.68 -34.41 27.01
C VAL A 64 -9.48 -33.46 27.07
N ALA A 65 -9.04 -33.10 28.28
CA ALA A 65 -7.90 -32.21 28.48
C ALA A 65 -6.57 -32.85 28.06
N LYS A 66 -6.42 -34.16 28.26
CA LYS A 66 -5.24 -34.90 27.86
C LYS A 66 -5.14 -35.03 26.34
N VAL A 67 -6.21 -35.50 25.69
CA VAL A 67 -6.27 -35.67 24.24
C VAL A 67 -6.17 -34.31 23.52
N ALA A 68 -6.78 -33.26 24.07
CA ALA A 68 -6.63 -31.90 23.53
C ALA A 68 -5.18 -31.41 23.63
N LYS A 69 -4.49 -31.61 24.76
CA LYS A 69 -3.06 -31.27 24.89
C LYS A 69 -2.18 -32.06 23.93
N ASP A 70 -2.41 -33.36 23.78
CA ASP A 70 -1.64 -34.23 22.89
C ASP A 70 -1.81 -33.83 21.41
N LEU A 71 -2.99 -33.35 21.03
CA LEU A 71 -3.29 -32.89 19.67
C LEU A 71 -3.08 -31.37 19.50
N ASN A 72 -2.53 -30.69 20.51
CA ASN A 72 -2.33 -29.25 20.54
C ASN A 72 -3.61 -28.44 20.23
N ILE A 73 -4.75 -28.93 20.72
CA ILE A 73 -6.08 -28.33 20.61
C ILE A 73 -6.37 -27.52 21.87
N ASN A 74 -6.97 -26.35 21.70
CA ASN A 74 -7.50 -25.57 22.82
C ASN A 74 -8.62 -26.35 23.51
N TYR A 75 -8.45 -26.61 24.81
CA TYR A 75 -9.40 -27.35 25.65
C TYR A 75 -10.84 -26.81 25.55
N CYS A 76 -11.03 -25.49 25.49
CA CYS A 76 -12.36 -24.89 25.40
C CYS A 76 -13.07 -25.25 24.08
N THR A 77 -12.30 -25.40 23.00
CA THR A 77 -12.81 -25.79 21.67
C THR A 77 -13.09 -27.30 21.58
N ALA A 78 -12.36 -28.10 22.36
CA ALA A 78 -12.55 -29.54 22.47
C ALA A 78 -13.79 -29.93 23.30
N THR A 79 -14.22 -29.07 24.23
CA THR A 79 -15.43 -29.25 25.06
C THR A 79 -16.69 -28.65 24.47
N GLU A 80 -16.58 -27.69 23.54
CA GLU A 80 -17.73 -27.29 22.75
C GLU A 80 -18.17 -28.51 21.93
N GLU A 81 -19.44 -28.93 22.07
CA GLU A 81 -20.08 -29.89 21.19
C GLU A 81 -19.75 -29.50 19.75
N VAL A 82 -18.84 -30.24 19.11
CA VAL A 82 -18.36 -29.95 17.76
C VAL A 82 -19.45 -30.40 16.77
N ALA A 83 -20.61 -29.76 16.85
CA ALA A 83 -21.36 -29.45 15.65
C ALA A 83 -20.35 -28.83 14.68
N TYR A 84 -20.32 -29.35 13.47
CA TYR A 84 -19.62 -28.85 12.31
C TYR A 84 -19.84 -27.33 12.16
N LYS A 85 -19.13 -26.50 12.93
CA LYS A 85 -19.02 -25.07 12.64
C LYS A 85 -18.23 -25.02 11.34
N LYS A 86 -18.95 -25.08 10.22
CA LYS A 86 -18.45 -24.64 8.93
C LYS A 86 -18.06 -23.21 9.19
N PHE A 87 -16.76 -22.95 9.28
CA PHE A 87 -16.25 -21.60 9.13
C PHE A 87 -16.52 -21.26 7.67
N GLU A 88 -17.75 -20.84 7.38
CA GLU A 88 -17.95 -20.00 6.21
C GLU A 88 -17.03 -18.82 6.44
N GLU A 89 -16.13 -18.59 5.49
CA GLU A 89 -15.27 -17.41 5.54
C GLU A 89 -16.20 -16.23 5.78
N ASN A 90 -16.03 -15.58 6.94
CA ASN A 90 -16.73 -14.36 7.25
C ASN A 90 -16.15 -13.30 6.32
N ASN A 91 -16.61 -13.32 5.07
CA ASN A 91 -16.47 -12.26 4.12
C ASN A 91 -17.11 -11.08 4.84
N GLY A 92 -16.28 -10.17 5.34
CA GLY A 92 -16.75 -9.04 6.12
C GLY A 92 -17.78 -8.19 5.37
N PRO A 93 -18.13 -7.01 5.89
CA PRO A 93 -19.07 -6.12 5.24
C PRO A 93 -18.72 -5.93 3.75
N LYS A 94 -19.73 -6.06 2.88
CA LYS A 94 -19.55 -5.87 1.43
C LYS A 94 -18.92 -4.50 1.18
N CYS A 95 -17.94 -4.47 0.28
CA CYS A 95 -17.26 -3.22 -0.12
C CYS A 95 -18.29 -2.21 -0.66
N SER A 96 -18.17 -0.94 -0.28
CA SER A 96 -19.04 0.13 -0.75
C SER A 96 -18.78 0.55 -2.20
N PHE A 97 -17.64 0.14 -2.77
CA PHE A 97 -17.26 0.47 -4.13
C PHE A 97 -17.81 -0.54 -5.13
N THR A 98 -18.47 -0.03 -6.17
CA THR A 98 -18.92 -0.80 -7.34
C THR A 98 -17.88 -0.73 -8.45
N THR A 99 -18.05 -1.56 -9.49
CA THR A 99 -17.19 -1.51 -10.68
C THR A 99 -17.26 -0.15 -11.38
N GLU A 100 -18.45 0.46 -11.45
CA GLU A 100 -18.66 1.78 -12.05
C GLU A 100 -17.85 2.88 -11.34
N HIS A 101 -17.77 2.84 -10.00
CA HIS A 101 -16.93 3.78 -9.24
C HIS A 101 -15.45 3.64 -9.63
N ASN A 102 -14.98 2.40 -9.85
CA ASN A 102 -13.58 2.14 -10.19
C ASN A 102 -13.23 2.65 -11.59
N GLU A 103 -14.13 2.48 -12.56
CA GLU A 103 -13.95 2.98 -13.91
C GLU A 103 -13.91 4.51 -13.92
N TYR A 104 -14.80 5.15 -13.18
CA TYR A 104 -14.81 6.60 -13.07
C TYR A 104 -13.54 7.17 -12.43
N ILE A 105 -13.04 6.52 -11.37
CA ILE A 105 -11.77 6.93 -10.73
C ILE A 105 -10.60 6.80 -11.73
N LYS A 106 -10.57 5.74 -12.55
CA LYS A 106 -9.52 5.58 -13.58
C LYS A 106 -9.59 6.67 -14.63
N GLU A 107 -10.78 6.93 -15.17
CA GLU A 107 -11.00 7.99 -16.15
C GLU A 107 -10.54 9.36 -15.62
N GLN A 108 -10.80 9.67 -14.35
CA GLN A 108 -10.30 10.90 -13.75
C GLN A 108 -8.77 10.96 -13.68
N LEU A 109 -8.14 9.89 -13.20
CA LEU A 109 -6.69 9.84 -13.03
C LEU A 109 -5.93 9.82 -14.36
N ASP A 110 -6.53 9.25 -15.40
CA ASP A 110 -5.97 9.26 -16.76
C ASP A 110 -6.02 10.68 -17.36
N ASN A 111 -7.02 11.49 -16.99
CA ASN A 111 -7.15 12.88 -17.43
C ASN A 111 -6.24 13.84 -16.62
N ASP A 112 -6.20 13.69 -15.29
CA ASP A 112 -5.37 14.51 -14.41
C ASP A 112 -4.73 13.66 -13.29
N PRO A 113 -3.44 13.31 -13.41
CA PRO A 113 -2.73 12.54 -12.40
C PRO A 113 -2.39 13.35 -11.14
N GLN A 114 -2.63 14.67 -11.12
CA GLN A 114 -2.33 15.54 -9.97
C GLN A 114 -3.52 15.73 -9.02
N LEU A 115 -4.63 15.03 -9.26
CA LEU A 115 -5.82 15.11 -8.42
C LEU A 115 -5.55 14.74 -6.97
N TYR A 116 -6.11 15.53 -6.05
CA TYR A 116 -6.09 15.22 -4.63
C TYR A 116 -7.20 14.23 -4.29
N SER A 117 -7.00 13.46 -3.20
CA SER A 117 -8.03 12.55 -2.68
C SER A 117 -9.37 13.25 -2.42
N ASP A 118 -9.33 14.54 -2.04
CA ASP A 118 -10.53 15.33 -1.75
C ASP A 118 -11.32 15.65 -3.01
N ASP A 119 -10.63 15.94 -4.12
CA ASP A 119 -11.24 16.21 -5.42
C ASP A 119 -11.93 14.95 -5.96
N ILE A 120 -11.31 13.80 -5.77
CA ILE A 120 -11.88 12.49 -6.13
C ILE A 120 -13.13 12.20 -5.29
N ILE A 121 -13.11 12.47 -3.98
CA ILE A 121 -14.29 12.28 -3.11
C ILE A 121 -15.42 13.22 -3.52
N ASN A 122 -15.12 14.49 -3.76
CA ASN A 122 -16.11 15.49 -4.14
C ASN A 122 -16.75 15.15 -5.48
N SER A 123 -15.97 14.72 -6.46
CA SER A 123 -16.46 14.33 -7.78
C SER A 123 -17.27 13.03 -7.74
N LEU A 124 -16.85 12.04 -6.94
CA LEU A 124 -17.62 10.83 -6.68
C LEU A 124 -18.96 11.13 -6.02
N THR A 125 -18.97 11.95 -4.97
CA THR A 125 -20.18 12.33 -4.24
C THR A 125 -21.15 13.13 -5.14
N LYS A 126 -20.61 13.95 -6.04
CA LYS A 126 -21.40 14.72 -7.02
C LYS A 126 -22.02 13.85 -8.10
N ARG A 127 -21.31 12.83 -8.59
CA ARG A 127 -21.80 11.92 -9.64
C ARG A 127 -22.73 10.84 -9.07
N PHE A 128 -22.48 10.40 -7.85
CA PHE A 128 -23.25 9.36 -7.16
C PHE A 128 -23.86 9.96 -5.89
N GLU A 129 -25.06 10.55 -5.99
CA GLU A 129 -25.75 11.33 -4.94
C GLU A 129 -25.89 10.64 -3.57
N VAL A 130 -25.74 9.31 -3.50
CA VAL A 130 -25.87 8.51 -2.27
C VAL A 130 -24.51 8.04 -1.73
N PHE A 131 -23.41 8.38 -2.38
CA PHE A 131 -22.10 7.82 -2.07
C PHE A 131 -21.32 8.71 -1.10
N THR A 132 -21.31 8.33 0.18
CA THR A 132 -20.50 9.00 1.22
C THR A 132 -19.27 8.15 1.54
N ILE A 133 -18.08 8.73 1.43
CA ILE A 133 -16.80 8.04 1.68
C ILE A 133 -15.87 8.93 2.52
N SER A 134 -15.10 8.32 3.41
CA SER A 134 -13.99 9.00 4.07
C SER A 134 -12.68 8.93 3.27
N LYS A 135 -11.75 9.87 3.51
CA LYS A 135 -10.41 9.84 2.88
C LYS A 135 -9.65 8.54 3.13
N SER A 136 -9.75 7.98 4.33
CA SER A 136 -9.08 6.72 4.67
C SER A 136 -9.68 5.53 3.92
N GLN A 137 -11.00 5.49 3.75
CA GLN A 137 -11.68 4.45 2.96
C GLN A 137 -11.28 4.53 1.49
N LEU A 138 -11.26 5.73 0.90
CA LEU A 138 -10.78 5.92 -0.48
C LEU A 138 -9.33 5.47 -0.62
N ASN A 139 -8.42 5.93 0.25
CA ASN A 139 -7.01 5.57 0.17
C ASN A 139 -6.77 4.06 0.34
N ASN A 140 -7.54 3.41 1.22
CA ASN A 140 -7.47 1.96 1.40
C ASN A 140 -7.97 1.21 0.15
N HIS A 141 -9.06 1.69 -0.45
CA HIS A 141 -9.61 1.14 -1.69
C HIS A 141 -8.65 1.29 -2.87
N LEU A 142 -8.11 2.49 -3.05
CA LEU A 142 -7.10 2.78 -4.07
C LEU A 142 -5.89 1.85 -3.92
N ARG A 143 -5.35 1.71 -2.70
CA ARG A 143 -4.16 0.88 -2.46
C ARG A 143 -4.41 -0.62 -2.62
N ASN A 144 -5.48 -1.15 -2.02
CA ASN A 144 -5.64 -2.60 -1.90
C ASN A 144 -6.47 -3.21 -3.03
N ILE A 145 -7.42 -2.47 -3.60
CA ILE A 145 -8.32 -2.96 -4.65
C ILE A 145 -7.86 -2.47 -6.02
N MET A 146 -7.62 -1.17 -6.18
CA MET A 146 -7.19 -0.60 -7.47
C MET A 146 -5.67 -0.65 -7.71
N LEU A 147 -4.89 -0.97 -6.68
CA LEU A 147 -3.41 -0.99 -6.71
C LEU A 147 -2.78 0.36 -7.10
N ILE A 148 -3.46 1.46 -6.79
CA ILE A 148 -3.02 2.84 -7.01
C ILE A 148 -2.36 3.36 -5.73
N THR A 149 -1.18 3.96 -5.87
CA THR A 149 -0.46 4.56 -4.74
C THR A 149 -0.62 6.07 -4.75
N VAL A 150 -1.24 6.62 -3.70
CA VAL A 150 -1.29 8.06 -3.47
C VAL A 150 0.07 8.52 -2.94
N LYS A 151 0.68 9.50 -3.60
CA LYS A 151 1.96 10.10 -3.20
C LYS A 151 1.72 11.45 -2.54
N LYS A 152 2.65 11.84 -1.67
CA LYS A 152 2.67 13.19 -1.09
C LYS A 152 3.23 14.15 -2.15
N PRO A 153 2.58 15.29 -2.44
CA PRO A 153 3.14 16.28 -3.35
C PRO A 153 4.44 16.84 -2.77
N MET A 154 5.43 17.02 -3.64
CA MET A 154 6.68 17.72 -3.32
C MET A 154 6.58 19.11 -3.92
N PHE A 155 6.69 20.13 -3.06
CA PHE A 155 6.68 21.52 -3.49
C PHE A 155 8.10 21.99 -3.72
N GLU A 156 8.34 22.59 -4.88
CA GLU A 156 9.59 23.24 -5.23
C GLU A 156 9.44 24.76 -5.06
N PRO A 157 10.50 25.48 -4.67
CA PRO A 157 10.42 26.92 -4.53
C PRO A 157 10.12 27.58 -5.86
N GLU A 158 9.22 28.57 -5.85
CA GLU A 158 8.74 29.23 -7.06
C GLU A 158 9.89 29.80 -7.91
N ILE A 159 10.92 30.33 -7.25
CA ILE A 159 12.15 30.87 -7.86
C ILE A 159 12.90 29.81 -8.71
N ARG A 160 12.71 28.51 -8.44
CA ARG A 160 13.39 27.43 -9.16
C ARG A 160 12.69 27.06 -10.47
N ASN A 161 11.40 27.35 -10.59
CA ASN A 161 10.53 26.88 -11.68
C ASN A 161 10.14 27.92 -12.75
N PRO A 162 10.54 29.21 -12.75
CA PRO A 162 10.19 30.09 -13.85
C PRO A 162 10.99 29.70 -15.08
N VAL A 163 10.40 29.86 -16.27
CA VAL A 163 10.98 29.43 -17.56
C VAL A 163 12.41 29.95 -17.75
N GLY A 164 12.66 31.21 -17.39
CA GLY A 164 14.00 31.81 -17.48
C GLY A 164 15.04 31.08 -16.65
N ASN A 165 14.72 30.76 -15.39
CA ASN A 165 15.68 30.10 -14.50
C ASN A 165 15.87 28.62 -14.86
N LEU A 166 14.84 27.96 -15.41
CA LEU A 166 14.99 26.61 -15.96
C LEU A 166 15.96 26.59 -17.14
N GLN A 167 15.84 27.56 -18.05
CA GLN A 167 16.74 27.69 -19.20
C GLN A 167 18.17 27.97 -18.74
N THR A 168 18.38 28.92 -17.82
CA THR A 168 19.70 29.21 -17.28
C THR A 168 20.33 27.99 -16.59
N ARG A 169 19.54 27.22 -15.82
CA ARG A 169 20.03 25.99 -15.18
C ARG A 169 20.40 24.91 -16.20
N PHE A 170 19.65 24.80 -17.30
CA PHE A 170 19.95 23.86 -18.37
C PHE A 170 21.24 24.26 -19.10
N GLU A 171 21.39 25.54 -19.45
CA GLU A 171 22.59 26.07 -20.10
C GLU A 171 23.82 25.88 -19.21
N TRP A 172 23.73 26.23 -17.93
CA TRP A 172 24.78 25.96 -16.95
C TRP A 172 25.12 24.46 -16.89
N PHE A 173 24.12 23.59 -16.76
CA PHE A 173 24.40 22.15 -16.73
C PHE A 173 25.15 21.69 -17.99
N MET A 174 24.73 22.13 -19.17
CA MET A 174 25.36 21.77 -20.44
C MET A 174 26.78 22.32 -20.58
N GLU A 175 27.06 23.51 -20.06
CA GLU A 175 28.40 24.11 -20.07
C GLU A 175 29.39 23.32 -19.19
N TRP A 176 28.93 22.86 -18.03
CA TRP A 176 29.80 22.26 -17.02
C TRP A 176 29.80 20.71 -17.02
N LYS A 177 28.90 20.04 -17.74
CA LYS A 177 28.78 18.55 -17.71
C LYS A 177 30.05 17.80 -18.14
N ASP A 178 30.85 18.40 -19.02
CA ASP A 178 32.08 17.79 -19.55
C ASP A 178 33.36 18.39 -18.92
N SER A 179 33.20 19.26 -17.92
CA SER A 179 34.33 19.89 -17.23
C SER A 179 34.87 18.97 -16.13
N ASP A 180 36.16 18.64 -16.21
CA ASP A 180 36.88 17.86 -15.18
C ASP A 180 37.26 18.75 -13.99
N LEU A 181 36.25 19.25 -13.28
CA LEU A 181 36.40 20.17 -12.15
C LEU A 181 35.88 19.54 -10.86
N ASP A 182 36.72 19.55 -9.84
CA ASP A 182 36.35 19.19 -8.48
C ASP A 182 35.60 20.36 -7.81
N PHE A 183 34.27 20.24 -7.69
CA PHE A 183 33.44 21.27 -7.06
C PHE A 183 33.37 21.10 -5.53
N ILE A 184 33.64 22.18 -4.79
CA ILE A 184 33.33 22.28 -3.36
C ILE A 184 32.08 23.15 -3.21
N PHE A 185 30.96 22.55 -2.84
CA PHE A 185 29.70 23.27 -2.59
C PHE A 185 29.68 23.83 -1.17
N ILE A 186 29.46 25.13 -1.05
CA ILE A 186 29.33 25.84 0.23
C ILE A 186 27.93 26.46 0.24
N ASP A 187 27.07 26.01 1.16
CA ASP A 187 25.74 26.57 1.39
C ASP A 187 25.68 27.20 2.78
N GLU A 188 25.21 28.45 2.85
CA GLU A 188 25.10 29.25 4.08
C GLU A 188 24.22 28.57 5.13
N ALA A 189 23.22 27.77 4.70
CA ALA A 189 22.36 27.00 5.60
C ALA A 189 23.14 25.97 6.45
N GLY A 190 24.31 25.51 5.99
CA GLY A 190 25.21 24.64 6.75
C GLY A 190 25.95 25.35 7.89
N PHE A 191 26.02 26.68 7.88
CA PHE A 191 26.76 27.47 8.88
C PHE A 191 25.90 27.91 10.08
N HIS A 192 24.57 27.77 10.00
CA HIS A 192 23.67 28.12 11.11
C HIS A 192 23.74 27.16 12.32
N ILE A 193 24.54 26.10 12.27
CA ILE A 193 24.61 25.07 13.32
C ILE A 193 25.37 25.54 14.58
N ASN A 194 26.17 26.63 14.53
CA ASN A 194 27.15 26.92 15.60
C ASN A 194 27.12 28.32 16.25
N MET A 195 26.03 29.09 16.17
CA MET A 195 25.99 30.45 16.79
C MET A 195 25.25 30.52 18.14
N ARG A 196 24.99 29.40 18.84
CA ARG A 196 24.18 29.40 20.07
C ARG A 196 24.96 29.44 21.39
N ASN A 197 26.29 29.43 21.37
CA ASN A 197 27.13 29.43 22.58
C ASN A 197 28.16 30.57 22.60
N ASN A 198 27.70 31.83 22.56
CA ASN A 198 28.48 32.99 23.03
C ASN A 198 27.64 33.80 24.01
#